data_AF-Q213A3-F1
#
_entry.id   AF-Q213A3-F1
#
_cell.length_a   1.000
_cell.length_b   1.000
_cell.length_c   1.000
_cell.angle_alpha   90.00
_cell.angle_beta   90.00
_cell.angle_gamma   90.00
#
_symmetry.space_group_name_H-M   'P 1'
#
loop_
_entity.id
_entity.type
_entity.pdbx_description
1 polymer ?
#
loop_
_entity_poly.entity_id
_entity_poly.type
_entity_poly.pdbx_seq_one_letter_code
_entity_poly.pdbx_strand_id
1 'polypeptide(L)'
;MRQLLSYLIIALALVAATAARAENETDRLREALRSVTAQLRSLEDARAVQQAKLTAAEQERDRLRKQNEAFRAQVKEAEQAYRQAVRDFNDRLAERDDALEKWKSAYGEAATVARTKDAERAKFEGTATALRASNKACEAKNAQLLRVGNEIVTQYEAMNPMEQIWDHEPVLGLKRVDHQNAAQDFRDKILDQKATP
;
A
#
# COMPACT_ATOMS: atom_id res chain seq x y z
N MET A 1 -84.65 -61.49 91.83
CA MET A 1 -84.70 -60.11 91.28
C MET A 1 -83.34 -59.44 91.07
N ARG A 2 -82.29 -59.67 91.88
CA ARG A 2 -80.97 -59.03 91.68
C ARG A 2 -80.25 -59.40 90.37
N GLN A 3 -80.41 -60.63 89.86
CA GLN A 3 -79.71 -61.05 88.63
C GLN A 3 -80.32 -60.45 87.35
N LEU A 4 -81.64 -60.22 87.29
CA LEU A 4 -82.30 -59.55 86.16
C LEU A 4 -81.88 -58.08 86.03
N LEU A 5 -81.62 -57.39 87.15
CA LEU A 5 -81.08 -56.03 87.15
C LEU A 5 -79.65 -55.96 86.59
N SER A 6 -78.81 -56.96 86.90
CA SER A 6 -77.43 -57.04 86.41
C SER A 6 -77.36 -57.24 84.89
N TYR A 7 -78.24 -58.08 84.31
CA TYR A 7 -78.30 -58.28 82.86
C TYR A 7 -78.82 -57.04 82.11
N LEU A 8 -79.74 -56.28 82.71
CA LEU A 8 -80.25 -55.03 82.12
C LEU A 8 -79.17 -53.94 82.06
N ILE A 9 -78.33 -53.83 83.10
CA ILE A 9 -77.23 -52.87 83.16
C ILE A 9 -76.13 -53.22 82.13
N ILE A 10 -75.82 -54.51 81.97
CA ILE A 10 -74.83 -54.97 80.97
C ILE A 10 -75.35 -54.74 79.54
N ALA A 11 -76.64 -54.98 79.28
CA ALA A 11 -77.24 -54.71 77.98
C ALA A 11 -77.26 -53.20 77.64
N LEU A 12 -77.55 -52.34 78.62
CA LEU A 12 -77.54 -50.89 78.44
C LEU A 12 -76.11 -50.35 78.23
N ALA A 13 -75.12 -50.91 78.92
CA ALA A 13 -73.70 -50.58 78.74
C ALA A 13 -73.17 -51.01 77.36
N LEU A 14 -73.67 -52.13 76.81
CA LEU A 14 -73.27 -52.60 75.48
C LEU A 14 -73.85 -51.71 74.36
N VAL A 15 -75.11 -51.26 74.51
CA VAL A 15 -75.75 -50.32 73.57
C VAL A 15 -75.13 -48.91 73.65
N ALA A 16 -74.78 -48.44 74.84
CA ALA A 16 -74.06 -47.17 75.02
C ALA A 16 -72.63 -47.23 74.46
N ALA A 17 -71.94 -48.36 74.62
CA ALA A 17 -70.61 -48.58 74.05
C ALA A 17 -70.64 -48.65 72.52
N THR A 18 -71.70 -49.19 71.91
CA THR A 18 -71.88 -49.19 70.45
C THR A 18 -72.23 -47.81 69.90
N ALA A 19 -73.01 -47.00 70.63
CA ALA A 19 -73.33 -45.62 70.24
C ALA A 19 -72.09 -44.70 70.32
N ALA A 20 -71.31 -44.80 71.41
CA ALA A 20 -70.07 -44.03 71.57
C ALA A 20 -68.98 -44.43 70.55
N ARG A 21 -68.97 -45.68 70.09
CA ARG A 21 -68.04 -46.17 69.05
C ARG A 21 -68.45 -45.70 67.65
N ALA A 22 -69.75 -45.61 67.38
CA ALA A 22 -70.27 -45.05 66.12
C ALA A 22 -70.06 -43.52 66.02
N GLU A 23 -70.19 -42.78 67.13
CA GLU A 23 -69.82 -41.35 67.19
C GLU A 23 -68.31 -41.13 66.91
N ASN A 24 -67.43 -41.98 67.46
CA ASN A 24 -65.99 -41.86 67.25
C ASN A 24 -65.54 -42.17 65.80
N GLU A 25 -66.16 -43.14 65.13
CA GLU A 25 -65.88 -43.44 63.71
C GLU A 25 -66.40 -42.35 62.77
N THR A 26 -67.58 -41.79 63.04
CA THR A 26 -68.13 -40.67 62.24
C THR A 26 -67.32 -39.39 62.39
N ASP A 27 -66.79 -39.10 63.57
CA ASP A 27 -65.91 -37.95 63.79
C ASP A 27 -64.53 -38.12 63.12
N ARG A 28 -63.97 -39.33 63.10
CA ARG A 28 -62.74 -39.63 62.33
C ARG A 28 -62.96 -39.45 60.82
N LEU A 29 -64.10 -39.87 60.29
CA LEU A 29 -64.43 -39.68 58.87
C LEU A 29 -64.61 -38.20 58.52
N ARG A 30 -65.23 -37.40 59.41
CA ARG A 30 -65.32 -35.94 59.24
C ARG A 30 -63.96 -35.28 59.25
N GLU A 31 -63.07 -35.70 60.14
CA GLU A 31 -61.72 -35.15 60.23
C GLU A 31 -60.86 -35.57 59.02
N ALA A 32 -60.97 -36.82 58.57
CA ALA A 32 -60.36 -37.28 57.33
C ALA A 32 -60.88 -36.48 56.12
N LEU A 33 -62.19 -36.23 56.05
CA LEU A 33 -62.78 -35.41 54.98
C LEU A 33 -62.28 -33.96 55.03
N ARG A 34 -62.18 -33.34 56.20
CA ARG A 34 -61.61 -32.00 56.37
C ARG A 34 -60.14 -31.96 55.94
N SER A 35 -59.35 -32.96 56.32
CA SER A 35 -57.95 -33.09 55.94
C SER A 35 -57.78 -33.26 54.42
N VAL A 36 -58.57 -34.15 53.79
CA VAL A 36 -58.56 -34.33 52.33
C VAL A 36 -58.99 -33.06 51.61
N THR A 37 -60.01 -32.35 52.13
CA THR A 37 -60.46 -31.08 51.55
C THR A 37 -59.39 -29.99 51.66
N ALA A 38 -58.66 -29.93 52.79
CA ALA A 38 -57.54 -29.02 52.96
C ALA A 38 -56.36 -29.36 52.03
N GLN A 39 -56.04 -30.64 51.87
CA GLN A 39 -55.03 -31.12 50.92
C GLN A 39 -55.41 -30.81 49.47
N LEU A 40 -56.68 -30.98 49.09
CA LEU A 40 -57.16 -30.66 47.75
C LEU A 40 -56.98 -29.17 47.45
N ARG A 41 -57.38 -28.28 48.37
CA ARG A 41 -57.16 -26.83 48.22
C ARG A 41 -55.67 -26.48 48.11
N SER A 42 -54.83 -27.07 48.97
CA SER A 42 -53.38 -26.86 48.90
C SER A 42 -52.76 -27.33 47.58
N LEU A 43 -53.26 -28.43 47.00
CA LEU A 43 -52.79 -28.94 45.71
C LEU A 43 -53.31 -28.08 44.55
N GLU A 44 -54.54 -27.56 44.64
CA GLU A 44 -55.09 -26.61 43.67
C GLU A 44 -54.29 -25.29 43.66
N ASP A 45 -53.96 -24.75 44.83
CA ASP A 45 -53.11 -23.57 44.98
C ASP A 45 -51.70 -23.82 44.43
N ALA A 46 -51.10 -24.98 44.78
CA ALA A 46 -49.80 -25.37 44.25
C ALA A 46 -49.83 -25.51 42.71
N ARG A 47 -50.90 -26.08 42.15
CA ARG A 47 -51.10 -26.19 40.70
C ARG A 47 -51.23 -24.81 40.04
N ALA A 48 -51.98 -23.89 40.65
CA ALA A 48 -52.12 -22.53 40.16
C ALA A 48 -50.78 -21.78 40.13
N VAL A 49 -49.98 -21.90 41.20
CA VAL A 49 -48.64 -21.32 41.29
C VAL A 49 -47.69 -21.93 40.25
N GLN A 50 -47.71 -23.25 40.06
CA GLN A 50 -46.87 -23.90 39.05
C GLN A 50 -47.27 -23.53 37.64
N GLN A 51 -48.58 -23.44 37.35
CA GLN A 51 -49.06 -22.98 36.06
C GLN A 51 -48.60 -21.54 35.77
N ALA A 52 -48.69 -20.65 36.75
CA ALA A 52 -48.20 -19.28 36.62
C ALA A 52 -46.67 -19.23 36.37
N LYS A 53 -45.89 -20.08 37.05
CA LYS A 53 -44.44 -20.20 36.84
C LYS A 53 -44.12 -20.73 35.44
N LEU A 54 -44.84 -21.73 34.95
CA LEU A 54 -44.67 -22.27 33.60
C LEU A 54 -44.94 -21.20 32.54
N THR A 55 -46.06 -20.49 32.66
CA THR A 55 -46.38 -19.41 31.71
C THR A 55 -45.34 -18.29 31.74
N ALA A 56 -44.84 -17.89 32.92
CA ALA A 56 -43.76 -16.90 33.02
C ALA A 56 -42.45 -17.40 32.41
N ALA A 57 -42.10 -18.67 32.62
CA ALA A 57 -40.90 -19.27 32.04
C ALA A 57 -41.00 -19.42 30.50
N GLU A 58 -42.18 -19.76 29.98
CA GLU A 58 -42.44 -19.82 28.53
C GLU A 58 -42.32 -18.43 27.89
N GLN A 59 -42.87 -17.40 28.53
CA GLN A 59 -42.73 -16.01 28.06
C GLN A 59 -41.27 -15.57 28.02
N GLU A 60 -40.48 -15.87 29.07
CA GLU A 60 -39.05 -15.51 29.09
C GLU A 60 -38.25 -16.33 28.07
N ARG A 61 -38.54 -17.62 27.91
CA ARG A 61 -37.93 -18.46 26.86
C ARG A 61 -38.19 -17.86 25.48
N ASP A 62 -39.43 -17.46 25.19
CA ASP A 62 -39.79 -16.91 23.89
C ASP A 62 -39.15 -15.52 23.68
N ARG A 63 -39.02 -14.71 24.73
CA ARG A 63 -38.30 -13.43 24.70
C ARG A 63 -36.81 -13.64 24.40
N LEU A 64 -36.15 -14.53 25.13
CA LEU A 64 -34.73 -14.85 24.93
C LEU A 64 -34.48 -15.48 23.56
N ARG A 65 -35.39 -16.33 23.09
CA ARG A 65 -35.30 -16.91 21.75
C ARG A 65 -35.33 -15.84 20.65
N LYS A 66 -36.28 -14.90 20.73
CA LYS A 66 -36.35 -13.77 19.79
C LYS A 66 -35.09 -12.91 19.84
N GLN A 67 -34.56 -12.63 21.03
CA GLN A 67 -33.30 -11.89 21.19
C GLN A 67 -32.12 -12.65 20.58
N ASN A 68 -32.04 -13.96 20.80
CA ASN A 68 -30.96 -14.78 20.25
C ASN A 68 -31.02 -14.82 18.71
N GLU A 69 -32.21 -14.96 18.13
CA GLU A 69 -32.42 -14.90 16.69
C GLU A 69 -32.03 -13.52 16.12
N ALA A 70 -32.39 -12.43 16.80
CA ALA A 70 -31.99 -11.07 16.41
C ALA A 70 -30.47 -10.87 16.49
N PHE A 71 -29.82 -11.29 17.57
CA PHE A 71 -28.36 -11.21 17.69
C PHE A 71 -27.64 -12.07 16.66
N ARG A 72 -28.14 -13.28 16.36
CA ARG A 72 -27.60 -14.13 15.29
C ARG A 72 -27.71 -13.47 13.92
N ALA A 73 -28.82 -12.77 13.64
CA ALA A 73 -28.97 -12.01 12.40
C ALA A 73 -27.96 -10.85 12.34
N GLN A 74 -27.85 -10.06 13.41
CA GLN A 74 -26.89 -8.95 13.49
C GLN A 74 -25.43 -9.41 13.34
N VAL A 75 -25.05 -10.52 13.97
CA VAL A 75 -23.70 -11.08 13.84
C VAL A 75 -23.41 -11.51 12.41
N LYS A 76 -24.37 -12.17 11.74
CA LYS A 76 -24.22 -12.55 10.33
C LYS A 76 -24.07 -11.34 9.41
N GLU A 77 -24.88 -10.31 9.62
CA GLU A 77 -24.80 -9.07 8.86
C GLU A 77 -23.47 -8.35 9.08
N ALA A 78 -23.04 -8.23 10.34
CA ALA A 78 -21.76 -7.62 10.69
C ALA A 78 -20.58 -8.40 10.11
N GLU A 79 -20.62 -9.74 10.14
CA GLU A 79 -19.59 -10.59 9.55
C GLU A 79 -19.53 -10.45 8.02
N GLN A 80 -20.68 -10.37 7.35
CA GLN A 80 -20.73 -10.12 5.90
C GLN A 80 -20.20 -8.74 5.54
N ALA A 81 -20.63 -7.70 6.25
CA ALA A 81 -20.15 -6.34 6.07
C ALA A 81 -18.63 -6.24 6.31
N TYR A 82 -18.13 -6.90 7.36
CA TYR A 82 -16.70 -6.95 7.65
C TYR A 82 -15.92 -7.66 6.54
N ARG A 83 -16.38 -8.83 6.08
CA ARG A 83 -15.75 -9.55 4.97
C ARG A 83 -15.72 -8.71 3.68
N GLN A 84 -16.80 -7.98 3.39
CA GLN A 84 -16.84 -7.09 2.23
C GLN A 84 -15.85 -5.93 2.40
N ALA A 85 -15.85 -5.27 3.58
CA ALA A 85 -14.93 -4.17 3.87
C ALA A 85 -13.46 -4.60 3.77
N VAL A 86 -13.11 -5.81 4.24
CA VAL A 86 -11.75 -6.37 4.11
C VAL A 86 -11.39 -6.63 2.65
N ARG A 87 -12.32 -7.16 1.84
CA ARG A 87 -12.09 -7.34 0.40
C ARG A 87 -11.87 -6.02 -0.30
N ASP A 88 -12.76 -5.06 -0.12
CA ASP A 88 -12.66 -3.73 -0.72
C ASP A 88 -11.37 -3.01 -0.29
N PHE A 89 -10.97 -3.18 0.97
CA PHE A 89 -9.71 -2.62 1.48
C PHE A 89 -8.49 -3.25 0.80
N ASN A 90 -8.46 -4.59 0.67
CA ASN A 90 -7.37 -5.30 0.00
C ASN A 90 -7.28 -4.95 -1.49
N ASP A 91 -8.43 -4.84 -2.18
CA ASP A 91 -8.48 -4.44 -3.59
C ASP A 91 -7.93 -3.02 -3.78
N ARG A 92 -8.31 -2.09 -2.91
CA ARG A 92 -7.76 -0.72 -2.90
C ARG A 92 -6.26 -0.71 -2.60
N LEU A 93 -5.79 -1.56 -1.69
CA LEU A 93 -4.37 -1.68 -1.37
C LEU A 93 -3.59 -2.13 -2.61
N ALA A 94 -4.07 -3.18 -3.28
CA ALA A 94 -3.46 -3.68 -4.52
C ALA A 94 -3.44 -2.60 -5.62
N GLU A 95 -4.53 -1.86 -5.81
CA GLU A 95 -4.58 -0.76 -6.79
C GLU A 95 -3.57 0.35 -6.46
N ARG A 96 -3.40 0.68 -5.17
CA ARG A 96 -2.41 1.66 -4.72
C ARG A 96 -0.98 1.17 -4.93
N ASP A 97 -0.69 -0.10 -4.64
CA ASP A 97 0.63 -0.69 -4.85
C ASP A 97 1.00 -0.72 -6.34
N ASP A 98 0.06 -1.11 -7.21
CA ASP A 98 0.24 -1.06 -8.67
C ASP A 98 0.49 0.38 -9.16
N ALA A 99 -0.24 1.36 -8.62
CA ALA A 99 -0.02 2.76 -8.95
C ALA A 99 1.37 3.20 -8.51
N LEU A 100 1.78 2.91 -7.27
CA LEU A 100 3.10 3.25 -6.74
C LEU A 100 4.22 2.67 -7.58
N GLU A 101 4.08 1.42 -8.04
CA GLU A 101 5.09 0.79 -8.88
C GLU A 101 5.19 1.45 -10.25
N LYS A 102 4.05 1.80 -10.87
CA LYS A 102 4.03 2.58 -12.11
C LYS A 102 4.70 3.94 -11.94
N TRP A 103 4.41 4.65 -10.85
CA TRP A 103 5.04 5.94 -10.54
C TRP A 103 6.55 5.78 -10.37
N LYS A 104 7.02 4.77 -9.62
CA LYS A 104 8.46 4.48 -9.46
C LYS A 104 9.14 4.19 -10.80
N SER A 105 8.52 3.35 -11.64
CA SER A 105 9.05 3.04 -12.98
C SER A 105 9.15 4.30 -13.83
N ALA A 106 8.08 5.10 -13.90
CA ALA A 106 8.05 6.34 -14.67
C ALA A 106 9.10 7.37 -14.18
N TYR A 107 9.27 7.51 -12.86
CA TYR A 107 10.31 8.36 -12.29
C TYR A 107 11.72 7.83 -12.58
N GLY A 108 11.93 6.50 -12.53
CA GLY A 108 13.19 5.87 -12.89
C GLY A 108 13.57 6.09 -14.36
N GLU A 109 12.59 5.95 -15.26
CA GLU A 109 12.76 6.24 -16.68
C GLU A 109 13.06 7.73 -16.92
N ALA A 110 12.30 8.63 -16.30
CA ALA A 110 12.53 10.07 -16.42
C ALA A 110 13.93 10.48 -15.92
N ALA A 111 14.38 9.91 -14.79
CA ALA A 111 15.72 10.15 -14.26
C ALA A 111 16.81 9.62 -15.21
N THR A 112 16.57 8.47 -15.84
CA THR A 112 17.49 7.89 -16.84
C THR A 112 17.58 8.77 -18.08
N VAL A 113 16.44 9.22 -18.60
CA VAL A 113 16.37 10.14 -19.75
C VAL A 113 17.10 11.45 -19.45
N ALA A 114 16.89 12.03 -18.26
CA ALA A 114 17.57 13.25 -17.84
C ALA A 114 19.10 13.07 -17.83
N ARG A 115 19.59 12.01 -17.19
CA ARG A 115 21.03 11.69 -17.14
C ARG A 115 21.63 11.48 -18.53
N THR A 116 20.92 10.77 -19.40
CA THR A 116 21.35 10.56 -20.80
C THR A 116 21.43 11.88 -21.55
N LYS A 117 20.43 12.77 -21.39
CA LYS A 117 20.43 14.09 -22.03
C LYS A 117 21.53 15.00 -21.51
N ASP A 118 21.82 14.95 -20.22
CA ASP A 118 22.93 15.72 -19.65
C ASP A 118 24.29 15.21 -20.16
N ALA A 119 24.48 13.90 -20.26
CA ALA A 119 25.68 13.31 -20.85
C ALA A 119 25.84 13.67 -22.35
N GLU A 120 24.75 13.62 -23.13
CA GLU A 120 24.74 14.05 -24.52
C GLU A 120 25.10 15.54 -24.65
N ARG A 121 24.52 16.41 -23.81
CA ARG A 121 24.83 17.85 -23.77
C ARG A 121 26.30 18.09 -23.48
N ALA A 122 26.86 17.46 -22.44
CA ALA A 122 28.26 17.58 -22.10
C ALA A 122 29.18 17.15 -23.27
N LYS A 123 28.82 16.06 -23.97
CA LYS A 123 29.55 15.62 -25.16
C LYS A 123 29.49 16.65 -26.29
N PHE A 124 28.30 17.19 -26.59
CA PHE A 124 28.14 18.21 -27.63
C PHE A 124 28.88 19.51 -27.29
N GLU A 125 28.84 19.95 -26.03
CA GLU A 125 29.58 21.12 -25.57
C GLU A 125 31.09 20.93 -25.69
N GLY A 126 31.60 19.74 -25.36
CA GLY A 126 33.00 19.36 -25.56
C GLY A 126 33.41 19.43 -27.03
N THR A 127 32.65 18.79 -27.92
CA THR A 127 32.92 18.83 -29.37
C THR A 127 32.82 20.23 -29.94
N ALA A 128 31.82 21.02 -29.53
CA ALA A 128 31.66 22.39 -29.99
C ALA A 128 32.83 23.28 -29.53
N THR A 129 33.35 23.06 -28.32
CA THR A 129 34.51 23.78 -27.80
C THR A 129 35.78 23.40 -28.57
N ALA A 130 36.01 22.11 -28.80
CA ALA A 130 37.15 21.63 -29.60
C ALA A 130 37.11 22.16 -31.04
N LEU A 131 35.95 22.12 -31.69
CA LEU A 131 35.78 22.63 -33.05
C LEU A 131 36.00 24.14 -33.12
N ARG A 132 35.48 24.91 -32.15
CA ARG A 132 35.75 26.36 -32.08
C ARG A 132 37.24 26.65 -31.90
N ALA A 133 37.94 25.89 -31.07
CA ALA A 133 39.38 26.04 -30.89
C ALA A 133 40.16 25.73 -32.18
N SER A 134 39.80 24.63 -32.86
CA SER A 134 40.40 24.24 -34.15
C SER A 134 40.16 25.28 -35.23
N ASN A 135 38.93 25.81 -35.36
CA ASN A 135 38.61 26.86 -36.32
C ASN A 135 39.42 28.13 -36.05
N LYS A 136 39.53 28.58 -34.79
CA LYS A 136 40.36 29.74 -34.43
C LYS A 136 41.84 29.52 -34.77
N ALA A 137 42.37 28.32 -34.54
CA ALA A 137 43.74 27.99 -34.90
C ALA A 137 43.95 27.99 -36.42
N CYS A 138 42.98 27.46 -37.18
CA CYS A 138 43.00 27.48 -38.64
C CYS A 138 42.93 28.91 -39.19
N GLU A 139 42.04 29.76 -38.66
CA GLU A 139 41.95 31.18 -39.02
C GLU A 139 43.27 31.92 -38.75
N ALA A 140 43.90 31.69 -37.60
CA ALA A 140 45.18 32.29 -37.27
C ALA A 140 46.31 31.82 -38.21
N LYS A 141 46.39 30.53 -38.51
CA LYS A 141 47.36 29.97 -39.47
C LYS A 141 47.13 30.49 -40.88
N ASN A 142 45.88 30.60 -41.32
CA ASN A 142 45.54 31.16 -42.63
C ASN A 142 45.94 32.64 -42.74
N ALA A 143 45.70 33.43 -41.69
CA ALA A 143 46.17 34.81 -41.63
C ALA A 143 47.70 34.91 -41.70
N GLN A 144 48.43 33.98 -41.08
CA GLN A 144 49.90 33.92 -41.18
C GLN A 144 50.35 33.49 -42.58
N LEU A 145 49.72 32.50 -43.20
CA LEU A 145 49.98 32.09 -44.59
C LEU A 145 49.79 33.24 -45.58
N LEU A 146 48.73 34.04 -45.43
CA LEU A 146 48.52 35.23 -46.25
C LEU A 146 49.63 36.27 -46.08
N ARG A 147 50.13 36.48 -44.85
CA ARG A 147 51.27 37.37 -44.62
C ARG A 147 52.54 36.86 -45.30
N VAL A 148 52.86 35.58 -45.12
CA VAL A 148 54.02 34.95 -45.76
C VAL A 148 53.89 35.00 -47.29
N GLY A 149 52.69 34.75 -47.82
CA GLY A 149 52.41 34.89 -49.26
C GLY A 149 52.67 36.32 -49.76
N ASN A 150 52.22 37.34 -49.03
CA ASN A 150 52.50 38.73 -49.35
C ASN A 150 54.00 39.05 -49.25
N GLU A 151 54.71 38.55 -48.24
CA GLU A 151 56.17 38.70 -48.13
C GLU A 151 56.91 38.16 -49.35
N ILE A 152 56.49 36.98 -49.85
CA ILE A 152 57.05 36.36 -51.07
C ILE A 152 56.81 37.26 -52.28
N VAL A 153 55.57 37.73 -52.47
CA VAL A 153 55.21 38.61 -53.60
C VAL A 153 55.98 39.92 -53.54
N THR A 154 56.05 40.57 -52.37
CA THR A 154 56.79 41.83 -52.20
C THR A 154 58.30 41.65 -52.46
N GLN A 155 58.91 40.54 -52.00
CA GLN A 155 60.31 40.23 -52.33
C GLN A 155 60.52 40.03 -53.83
N TYR A 156 59.60 39.34 -54.51
CA TYR A 156 59.65 39.15 -55.95
C TYR A 156 59.43 40.46 -56.73
N GLU A 157 58.54 41.35 -56.27
CA GLU A 157 58.33 42.68 -56.87
C GLU A 157 59.52 43.63 -56.63
N ALA A 158 60.21 43.49 -55.50
CA ALA A 158 61.41 44.26 -55.17
C ALA A 158 62.65 43.83 -55.97
N MET A 159 62.67 42.62 -56.53
CA MET A 159 63.65 42.22 -57.55
C MET A 159 63.44 43.07 -58.81
N ASN A 160 64.16 44.19 -58.89
CA ASN A 160 64.11 45.08 -60.03
C ASN A 160 64.62 44.34 -61.30
N PRO A 161 64.07 44.63 -62.49
CA PRO A 161 64.59 44.09 -63.75
C PRO A 161 66.04 44.50 -64.05
N MET A 162 66.60 45.49 -63.35
CA MET A 162 68.02 45.86 -63.42
C MET A 162 68.95 44.89 -62.65
N GLU A 163 68.47 44.17 -61.63
CA GLU A 163 69.24 43.12 -60.94
C GLU A 163 69.30 41.82 -61.75
N GLN A 164 68.26 41.56 -62.56
CA GLN A 164 68.21 40.42 -63.49
C GLN A 164 69.33 40.46 -64.56
N ILE A 165 69.88 41.64 -64.86
CA ILE A 165 71.06 41.80 -65.74
C ILE A 165 72.37 41.43 -65.01
N TRP A 166 72.43 41.58 -63.68
CA TRP A 166 73.59 41.24 -62.84
C TRP A 166 73.53 39.81 -62.25
N ASP A 167 72.39 39.12 -62.35
CA ASP A 167 72.22 37.73 -61.89
C ASP A 167 72.84 36.69 -62.83
N HIS A 168 73.31 37.12 -64.01
CA HIS A 168 74.09 36.30 -64.94
C HIS A 168 75.61 36.36 -64.70
N GLU A 169 76.09 36.52 -63.46
CA GLU A 169 77.50 36.28 -63.14
C GLU A 169 77.76 34.80 -62.78
N PRO A 170 78.52 34.04 -63.60
CA PRO A 170 78.71 32.61 -63.40
C PRO A 170 79.78 32.24 -62.35
N VAL A 171 80.43 33.20 -61.69
CA VAL A 171 81.73 32.93 -61.03
C VAL A 171 81.68 32.77 -59.50
N LEU A 172 80.68 33.30 -58.76
CA LEU A 172 80.74 33.30 -57.29
C LEU A 172 79.68 32.48 -56.54
N GLY A 173 78.59 32.02 -57.17
CA GLY A 173 77.62 31.10 -56.54
C GLY A 173 76.87 31.60 -55.29
N LEU A 174 77.31 32.69 -54.66
CA LEU A 174 76.78 33.27 -53.42
C LEU A 174 75.31 33.69 -53.59
N LYS A 175 74.98 34.43 -54.65
CA LYS A 175 73.59 34.79 -54.98
C LYS A 175 72.66 33.59 -55.15
N ARG A 176 73.14 32.49 -55.73
CA ARG A 176 72.36 31.25 -55.88
C ARG A 176 72.04 30.63 -54.52
N VAL A 177 72.99 30.66 -53.60
CA VAL A 177 72.80 30.18 -52.22
C VAL A 177 71.82 31.10 -51.48
N ASP A 178 71.92 32.41 -51.66
CA ASP A 178 70.98 33.38 -51.05
C ASP A 178 69.53 33.17 -51.52
N HIS A 179 69.31 32.96 -52.82
CA HIS A 179 67.97 32.62 -53.33
C HIS A 179 67.47 31.26 -52.84
N GLN A 180 68.35 30.26 -52.75
CA GLN A 180 67.99 28.95 -52.18
C GLN A 180 67.64 29.05 -50.70
N ASN A 181 68.37 29.84 -49.93
CA ASN A 181 68.10 30.09 -48.51
C ASN A 181 66.76 30.83 -48.35
N ALA A 182 66.51 31.89 -49.13
CA ALA A 182 65.23 32.59 -49.09
C ALA A 182 64.05 31.67 -49.46
N ALA A 183 64.20 30.84 -50.50
CA ALA A 183 63.18 29.87 -50.89
C ALA A 183 62.95 28.79 -49.82
N GLN A 184 64.01 28.34 -49.14
CA GLN A 184 63.91 27.41 -48.01
C GLN A 184 63.21 28.06 -46.82
N ASP A 185 63.58 29.28 -46.44
CA ASP A 185 62.96 30.04 -45.35
C ASP A 185 61.46 30.24 -45.58
N PHE A 186 61.05 30.59 -46.80
CA PHE A 186 59.62 30.72 -47.15
C PHE A 186 58.90 29.38 -47.14
N ARG A 187 59.55 28.31 -47.63
CA ARG A 187 59.00 26.97 -47.58
C ARG A 187 58.79 26.51 -46.13
N ASP A 188 59.74 26.78 -45.25
CA ASP A 188 59.65 26.42 -43.83
C ASP A 188 58.55 27.22 -43.14
N LYS A 189 58.45 28.54 -43.39
CA LYS A 189 57.35 29.38 -42.91
C LYS A 189 55.98 28.85 -43.36
N ILE A 190 55.83 28.40 -44.60
CA ILE A 190 54.57 27.83 -45.12
C ILE A 190 54.27 26.49 -44.44
N LEU A 191 55.28 25.64 -44.26
CA LEU A 191 55.13 24.32 -43.63
C LEU A 191 54.73 24.44 -42.15
N ASP A 192 55.27 25.41 -41.42
CA ASP A 192 54.92 25.70 -40.01
C ASP A 192 53.44 26.08 -39.84
N GLN A 193 52.86 26.72 -40.85
CA GLN A 193 51.45 27.11 -40.85
C GLN A 193 50.50 26.04 -41.40
N LYS A 194 51.00 24.86 -41.78
CA LYS A 194 50.15 23.77 -42.26
C LYS A 194 49.16 23.38 -41.15
N ALA A 195 47.86 23.41 -41.46
CA ALA A 195 46.84 22.91 -40.56
C ALA A 195 46.99 21.38 -40.42
N THR A 196 46.95 20.90 -39.19
CA THR A 196 46.99 19.47 -38.84
C THR A 196 45.59 19.09 -38.36
N PRO A 197 45.01 17.98 -38.85
CA PRO A 197 43.66 17.56 -38.48
C PRO A 197 43.53 17.17 -37.00
#